data_AF-A0A3D4LST1-F1
#
_entry.id   AF-A0A3D4LST1-F1
#
_cell.length_a   1.000
_cell.length_b   1.000
_cell.length_c   1.000
_cell.angle_alpha   90.00
_cell.angle_beta   90.00
_cell.angle_gamma   90.00
#
_symmetry.space_group_name_H-M   'P 1'
#
loop_
_entity.id
_entity.type
_entity.pdbx_description
1 polymer ?
#
loop_
_entity_poly.entity_id
_entity_poly.type
_entity_poly.pdbx_seq_one_letter_code
_entity_poly.pdbx_strand_id
1 'polypeptide(L)'
;MRKKKNPFLTFCFACIPGAGQMFLGFFKQGVSLMSTFIVVALLSGMFYDIPVYLFDFVIWFYAFFDAINKNAMTEEEFAAQEDKFMFADGLDALPKLNAGKRRKGLAAVLICLGAYLLCNDALSVMTRFNIWIPYAVNEMISRDLPQLIVACLVIWFGIRLIRGKKEDLTEDERKYLEGRDEK
;
A
#
# COMPACT_ATOMS: atom_id res chain seq x y z
N MET A 1 27.28 0.41 4.58
CA MET A 1 27.49 1.79 4.09
C MET A 1 26.82 1.93 2.73
N ARG A 2 26.11 3.02 2.48
CA ARG A 2 25.49 3.30 1.16
C ARG A 2 26.59 3.75 0.22
N LYS A 3 26.67 3.14 -0.97
CA LYS A 3 27.72 3.42 -1.95
C LYS A 3 27.13 3.21 -3.34
N LYS A 4 27.54 4.05 -4.29
CA LYS A 4 27.26 3.81 -5.70
C LYS A 4 27.79 2.44 -6.13
N LYS A 5 27.10 1.83 -7.08
CA LYS A 5 27.43 0.50 -7.58
C LYS A 5 27.46 0.49 -9.10
N ASN A 6 27.82 -0.66 -9.65
CA ASN A 6 27.89 -0.85 -11.09
C ASN A 6 26.55 -0.39 -11.75
N PRO A 7 26.61 0.56 -12.71
CA PRO A 7 25.42 1.07 -13.40
C PRO A 7 24.61 -0.01 -14.12
N PHE A 8 25.28 -1.01 -14.70
CA PHE A 8 24.62 -2.13 -15.36
C PHE A 8 23.81 -2.97 -14.37
N LEU A 9 24.40 -3.33 -13.23
CA LEU A 9 23.67 -4.07 -12.20
C LEU A 9 22.54 -3.22 -11.61
N THR A 10 22.76 -1.91 -11.45
CA THR A 10 21.71 -1.00 -10.99
C THR A 10 20.54 -0.97 -11.97
N PHE A 11 20.80 -0.91 -13.27
CA PHE A 11 19.77 -1.01 -14.32
C PHE A 11 19.00 -2.34 -14.23
N CYS A 12 19.70 -3.47 -14.11
CA CYS A 12 19.06 -4.78 -13.97
C CYS A 12 18.16 -4.84 -12.72
N PHE A 13 18.62 -4.33 -11.58
CA PHE A 13 17.80 -4.29 -10.36
C PHE A 13 16.69 -3.24 -10.44
N ALA A 14 16.86 -2.14 -11.17
CA ALA A 14 15.85 -1.11 -11.36
C ALA A 14 14.61 -1.62 -12.10
N CYS A 15 14.74 -2.67 -12.94
CA CYS A 15 13.61 -3.33 -13.58
C CYS A 15 12.62 -3.95 -12.58
N ILE A 16 13.04 -4.22 -11.34
CA ILE A 16 12.19 -4.69 -10.25
C ILE A 16 11.92 -3.50 -9.32
N PRO A 17 10.65 -3.05 -9.18
CA PRO A 17 10.31 -1.91 -8.32
C PRO A 17 10.90 -2.04 -6.91
N GLY A 18 11.70 -1.05 -6.52
CA GLY A 18 12.34 -0.99 -5.20
C GLY A 18 13.67 -1.75 -5.07
N ALA A 19 13.97 -2.73 -5.93
CA ALA A 19 15.21 -3.50 -5.82
C ALA A 19 16.45 -2.67 -6.21
N GLY A 20 16.33 -1.78 -7.20
CA GLY A 20 17.40 -0.84 -7.57
C GLY A 20 17.82 0.07 -6.40
N GLN A 21 16.85 0.60 -5.66
CA GLN A 21 17.08 1.40 -4.45
C GLN A 21 17.79 0.59 -3.36
N MET A 22 17.33 -0.64 -3.10
CA MET A 22 17.97 -1.53 -2.12
C MET A 22 19.40 -1.89 -2.54
N PHE A 23 19.64 -2.10 -3.84
CA PHE A 23 20.97 -2.40 -4.35
C PHE A 23 21.95 -1.25 -4.05
N LEU A 24 21.51 0.00 -4.20
CA LEU A 24 22.27 1.21 -3.82
C LEU A 24 22.33 1.46 -2.30
N GLY A 25 21.62 0.66 -1.51
CA GLY A 25 21.60 0.71 -0.05
C GLY A 25 20.50 1.58 0.56
N PHE A 26 19.55 2.06 -0.24
CA PHE A 26 18.33 2.74 0.21
C PHE A 26 17.23 1.72 0.52
N PHE A 27 17.36 1.02 1.64
CA PHE A 27 16.47 -0.09 1.97
C PHE A 27 15.06 0.37 2.31
N LYS A 28 14.89 1.45 3.09
CA LYS A 28 13.55 1.91 3.49
C LYS A 28 12.78 2.45 2.29
N GLN A 29 13.45 3.19 1.40
CA GLN A 29 12.83 3.66 0.15
C GLN A 29 12.49 2.48 -0.77
N GLY A 30 13.41 1.53 -0.95
CA GLY A 30 13.18 0.34 -1.77
C GLY A 30 12.02 -0.52 -1.26
N VAL A 31 11.93 -0.77 0.05
CA VAL A 31 10.81 -1.53 0.64
C VAL A 31 9.50 -0.76 0.50
N SER A 32 9.53 0.57 0.63
CA SER A 32 8.34 1.41 0.42
C SER A 32 7.81 1.27 -1.01
N LEU A 33 8.69 1.37 -2.01
CA LEU A 33 8.28 1.25 -3.41
C LEU A 33 7.79 -0.15 -3.77
N MET A 34 8.49 -1.18 -3.30
CA MET A 34 8.11 -2.56 -3.55
C MET A 34 6.75 -2.90 -2.90
N SER A 35 6.52 -2.47 -1.66
CA SER A 35 5.25 -2.71 -0.98
C SER A 35 4.09 -1.97 -1.63
N THR A 36 4.30 -0.72 -2.04
CA THR A 36 3.28 0.04 -2.78
C THR A 36 2.93 -0.62 -4.11
N PHE A 37 3.93 -1.02 -4.90
CA PHE A 37 3.70 -1.73 -6.15
C PHE A 37 2.90 -3.02 -5.94
N ILE A 38 3.25 -3.84 -4.94
CA ILE A 38 2.50 -5.07 -4.64
C ILE A 38 1.06 -4.77 -4.21
N VAL A 39 0.85 -3.79 -3.35
CA VAL A 39 -0.50 -3.42 -2.89
C VAL A 39 -1.36 -2.95 -4.05
N VAL A 40 -0.83 -2.09 -4.92
CA VAL A 40 -1.57 -1.61 -6.09
C VAL A 40 -1.84 -2.76 -7.06
N ALA A 41 -0.87 -3.61 -7.35
CA ALA A 41 -1.07 -4.77 -8.23
C ALA A 41 -2.13 -5.76 -7.69
N LEU A 42 -2.16 -5.99 -6.38
CA LEU A 42 -3.20 -6.80 -5.75
C LEU A 42 -4.59 -6.14 -5.88
N LEU A 43 -4.68 -4.83 -5.67
CA LEU A 43 -5.92 -4.08 -5.86
C LEU A 43 -6.36 -4.09 -7.33
N SER A 44 -5.43 -3.95 -8.28
CA SER A 44 -5.69 -4.06 -9.71
C SER A 44 -6.31 -5.40 -10.09
N GLY A 45 -5.86 -6.50 -9.48
CA GLY A 45 -6.46 -7.82 -9.69
C GLY A 45 -7.86 -7.98 -9.07
N MET A 46 -8.24 -7.13 -8.11
CA MET A 46 -9.58 -7.14 -7.49
C MET A 46 -10.58 -6.25 -8.23
N PHE A 47 -10.11 -5.19 -8.89
CA PHE A 47 -10.94 -4.24 -9.62
C PHE A 47 -10.86 -4.47 -11.14
N TYR A 48 -11.59 -5.46 -11.65
CA TYR A 48 -11.54 -5.83 -13.07
C TYR A 48 -11.99 -4.71 -14.04
N ASP A 49 -12.92 -3.86 -13.63
CA ASP A 49 -13.53 -2.85 -14.52
C ASP A 49 -12.84 -1.47 -14.45
N ILE A 50 -11.92 -1.27 -13.52
CA ILE A 50 -11.18 -0.01 -13.36
C ILE A 50 -9.74 -0.27 -13.79
N PRO A 51 -9.14 0.57 -14.66
CA PRO A 51 -7.76 0.37 -15.11
C PRO A 51 -6.73 0.78 -14.03
N VAL A 52 -6.86 0.23 -12.82
CA VAL A 52 -5.96 0.47 -11.67
C VAL A 52 -4.53 0.04 -12.00
N TYR A 53 -4.36 -0.93 -12.89
CA TYR A 53 -3.06 -1.38 -13.39
C TYR A 53 -2.22 -0.25 -14.02
N LEU A 54 -2.84 0.85 -14.46
CA LEU A 54 -2.10 2.02 -14.94
C LEU A 54 -1.26 2.67 -13.83
N PHE A 55 -1.70 2.60 -12.57
CA PHE A 55 -0.91 3.07 -11.43
C PHE A 55 0.32 2.20 -11.20
N ASP A 56 0.23 0.88 -11.44
CA ASP A 56 1.39 -0.02 -11.37
C ASP A 56 2.48 0.40 -12.35
N PHE A 57 2.11 0.79 -13.58
CA PHE A 57 3.06 1.33 -14.56
C PHE A 57 3.72 2.62 -14.09
N VAL A 58 2.95 3.56 -13.53
CA VAL A 58 3.49 4.83 -13.02
C VAL A 58 4.47 4.58 -11.87
N ILE A 59 4.11 3.71 -10.92
CA ILE A 59 4.98 3.34 -9.79
C ILE A 59 6.24 2.63 -10.29
N TRP A 60 6.11 1.74 -11.28
CA TRP A 60 7.23 1.03 -11.88
C TRP A 60 8.22 2.00 -12.55
N PHE A 61 7.73 2.89 -13.41
CA PHE A 61 8.58 3.90 -14.06
C PHE A 61 9.24 4.82 -13.05
N TYR A 62 8.50 5.27 -12.04
CA TYR A 62 9.06 6.07 -10.96
C TYR A 62 10.20 5.33 -10.25
N ALA A 63 9.97 4.09 -9.81
CA ALA A 63 10.97 3.29 -9.12
C ALA A 63 12.19 3.01 -10.02
N PHE A 64 11.97 2.75 -11.30
CA PHE A 64 13.02 2.49 -12.28
C PHE A 64 13.92 3.72 -12.47
N PHE A 65 13.33 4.87 -12.78
CA PHE A 65 14.08 6.10 -13.01
C PHE A 65 14.71 6.63 -11.72
N ASP A 66 14.06 6.47 -10.57
CA ASP A 66 14.62 6.87 -9.28
C ASP A 66 15.91 6.11 -8.94
N ALA A 67 15.95 4.80 -9.17
CA ALA A 67 17.16 4.00 -8.95
C ALA A 67 18.30 4.41 -9.88
N ILE A 68 18.00 4.63 -11.17
CA ILE A 68 19.00 5.08 -12.15
C ILE A 68 19.52 6.47 -11.80
N ASN A 69 18.62 7.40 -11.48
CA ASN A 69 18.97 8.77 -11.12
C ASN A 69 19.84 8.80 -9.86
N LYS A 70 19.48 8.04 -8.82
CA LYS A 70 20.29 7.92 -7.60
C LYS A 70 21.71 7.42 -7.89
N ASN A 71 21.87 6.48 -8.82
CA ASN A 71 23.22 6.01 -9.17
C ASN A 71 24.00 7.01 -10.05
N ALA A 72 23.29 7.87 -10.79
CA ALA A 72 23.86 8.91 -11.65
C ALA A 72 24.20 10.23 -10.91
N MET A 73 23.63 10.49 -9.73
CA MET A 73 23.94 11.64 -8.87
C MET A 73 25.44 11.75 -8.58
N THR A 74 25.93 12.91 -8.15
CA THR A 74 27.30 13.08 -7.62
C THR A 74 27.48 12.34 -6.28
N GLU A 75 28.72 12.15 -5.83
CA GLU A 75 28.95 11.49 -4.53
C GLU A 75 28.42 12.32 -3.34
N GLU A 76 28.54 13.65 -3.42
CA GLU A 76 28.01 14.58 -2.43
C GLU A 76 26.48 14.50 -2.36
N GLU A 77 25.79 14.58 -3.50
CA GLU A 77 24.32 14.44 -3.57
C GLU A 77 23.84 13.07 -3.08
N PHE A 78 24.57 12.01 -3.41
CA PHE A 78 24.24 10.65 -2.99
C PHE A 78 24.41 10.47 -1.47
N ALA A 79 25.46 11.07 -0.89
CA ALA A 79 25.72 11.03 0.54
C ALA A 79 24.71 11.88 1.34
N ALA A 80 24.28 13.01 0.76
CA ALA A 80 23.27 13.88 1.36
C ALA A 80 21.86 13.27 1.38
N GLN A 81 21.59 12.30 0.51
CA GLN A 81 20.29 11.63 0.44
C GLN A 81 20.03 10.71 1.65
N GLU A 82 18.91 10.89 2.34
CA GLU A 82 18.52 10.08 3.50
C GLU A 82 17.72 8.82 3.12
N ASP A 83 17.90 7.74 3.88
CA ASP A 83 17.08 6.52 3.75
C ASP A 83 15.95 6.55 4.77
N LYS A 84 14.83 7.15 4.34
CA LYS A 84 13.55 7.20 5.07
C LYS A 84 12.47 6.46 4.31
N PHE A 85 11.46 5.93 5.02
CA PHE A 85 10.30 5.37 4.32
C PHE A 85 9.59 6.50 3.57
N MET A 86 9.23 6.26 2.31
CA MET A 86 8.60 7.30 1.47
C MET A 86 7.26 7.78 2.03
N PHE A 87 6.58 6.91 2.79
CA PHE A 87 5.30 7.19 3.41
C PHE A 87 5.39 7.35 4.93
N ALA A 88 6.59 7.46 5.53
CA ALA A 88 6.72 7.59 7.00
C ALA A 88 5.85 8.73 7.56
N ASP A 89 6.00 9.92 6.97
CA ASP A 89 5.29 11.12 7.42
C ASP A 89 3.76 11.00 7.18
N GLY A 90 3.35 10.28 6.13
CA GLY A 90 1.95 10.00 5.82
C GLY A 90 1.33 8.87 6.66
N LEU A 91 2.15 7.92 7.12
CA LEU A 91 1.77 6.85 8.06
C LEU A 91 1.64 7.38 9.48
N ASP A 92 2.41 8.40 9.86
CA ASP A 92 2.22 9.12 11.13
C ASP A 92 0.94 9.96 11.12
N ALA A 93 0.48 10.41 9.95
CA ALA A 93 -0.85 10.98 9.75
C ALA A 93 -1.99 9.93 9.78
N LEU A 94 -1.66 8.63 9.78
CA LEU A 94 -2.65 7.59 10.07
C LEU A 94 -2.81 7.50 11.60
N PRO A 95 -4.05 7.56 12.11
CA PRO A 95 -4.28 7.56 13.54
C PRO A 95 -3.65 6.30 14.18
N LYS A 96 -2.74 6.51 15.14
CA LYS A 96 -2.01 5.45 15.85
C LYS A 96 -3.00 4.47 16.49
N LEU A 97 -3.30 3.38 15.79
CA LEU A 97 -4.13 2.32 16.33
C LEU A 97 -3.37 1.66 17.47
N ASN A 98 -4.00 1.55 18.64
CA ASN A 98 -3.48 0.74 19.73
C ASN A 98 -3.08 -0.63 19.17
N ALA A 99 -1.89 -1.13 19.53
CA ALA A 99 -1.33 -2.35 18.97
C ALA A 99 -2.29 -3.56 19.04
N GLY A 100 -3.21 -3.56 20.02
CA GLY A 100 -4.30 -4.55 20.12
C GLY A 100 -5.41 -4.36 19.08
N LYS A 101 -5.89 -3.12 18.84
CA LYS A 101 -6.93 -2.83 17.83
C LYS A 101 -6.40 -3.04 16.41
N ARG A 102 -5.14 -2.69 16.14
CA ARG A 102 -4.47 -2.95 14.85
C ARG A 102 -4.39 -4.43 14.52
N ARG A 103 -3.96 -5.26 15.49
CA ARG A 103 -3.88 -6.72 15.33
C ARG A 103 -5.25 -7.34 15.06
N LYS A 104 -6.28 -6.92 15.80
CA LYS A 104 -7.66 -7.38 15.57
C LYS A 104 -8.19 -6.99 14.19
N GLY A 105 -7.93 -5.75 13.75
CA GLY A 105 -8.30 -5.30 12.41
C GLY A 105 -7.60 -6.08 11.30
N LEU A 106 -6.28 -6.24 11.40
CA LEU A 106 -5.50 -7.04 10.44
C LEU A 106 -5.98 -8.49 10.39
N ALA A 107 -6.24 -9.11 11.55
CA ALA A 107 -6.78 -10.46 11.62
C ALA A 107 -8.17 -10.55 10.98
N ALA A 108 -9.06 -9.59 11.23
CA ALA A 108 -10.39 -9.57 10.61
C ALA A 108 -10.30 -9.46 9.08
N VAL A 109 -9.43 -8.58 8.56
CA VAL A 109 -9.19 -8.45 7.11
C VAL A 109 -8.65 -9.75 6.52
N LEU A 110 -7.68 -10.39 7.17
CA LEU A 110 -7.12 -11.68 6.73
C LEU A 110 -8.17 -12.80 6.73
N ILE A 111 -9.02 -12.87 7.76
CA ILE A 111 -10.09 -13.86 7.86
C ILE A 111 -11.13 -13.64 6.76
N CYS A 112 -11.59 -12.40 6.57
CA CYS A 112 -12.54 -12.06 5.51
C CYS A 112 -11.97 -12.37 4.11
N LEU A 113 -10.70 -12.03 3.87
CA LEU A 113 -10.02 -12.34 2.61
C LEU A 113 -9.91 -13.85 2.40
N GLY A 114 -9.48 -14.60 3.41
CA GLY A 114 -9.39 -16.06 3.35
C GLY A 114 -10.74 -16.74 3.12
N ALA A 115 -11.80 -16.27 3.80
CA ALA A 115 -13.16 -16.78 3.60
C ALA A 115 -13.69 -16.50 2.19
N TYR A 116 -13.40 -15.32 1.64
CA TYR A 116 -13.74 -14.98 0.25
C TYR A 116 -13.04 -15.91 -0.75
N LEU A 117 -11.72 -16.10 -0.62
CA LEU A 117 -10.95 -17.00 -1.49
C LEU A 117 -11.49 -18.43 -1.45
N LEU A 118 -11.75 -18.95 -0.25
CA LEU A 118 -12.34 -20.27 -0.08
C LEU A 118 -13.74 -20.39 -0.71
N CYS A 119 -14.57 -19.34 -0.63
CA CYS A 119 -15.90 -19.34 -1.24
C CYS A 119 -15.81 -19.37 -2.78
N ASN A 120 -14.90 -18.57 -3.35
CA ASN A 120 -14.65 -18.56 -4.79
C ASN A 120 -14.15 -19.93 -5.30
N ASP A 121 -13.22 -20.54 -4.58
CA ASP A 121 -12.70 -21.87 -4.92
C ASP A 121 -13.78 -22.96 -4.76
N ALA A 122 -14.63 -22.88 -3.73
CA ALA A 122 -15.74 -23.81 -3.54
C ALA A 122 -16.74 -23.76 -4.70
N LEU A 123 -17.11 -22.57 -5.18
CA LEU A 123 -17.98 -22.42 -6.36
C LEU A 123 -17.33 -22.99 -7.62
N SER A 124 -16.03 -22.75 -7.82
CA SER A 124 -15.27 -23.33 -8.93
C SER A 124 -15.24 -24.87 -8.87
N VAL A 125 -15.08 -25.45 -7.68
CA VAL A 125 -15.17 -26.90 -7.49
C VAL A 125 -16.59 -27.41 -7.79
N MET A 126 -17.63 -26.73 -7.32
CA MET A 126 -19.03 -27.11 -7.58
C MET A 126 -19.36 -27.12 -9.08
N THR A 127 -18.93 -26.08 -9.82
CA THR A 127 -19.10 -26.05 -11.28
C THR A 127 -18.33 -27.17 -11.98
N ARG A 128 -17.13 -27.53 -11.50
CA ARG A 128 -16.36 -28.68 -12.02
C ARG A 128 -17.07 -30.03 -11.80
N PHE A 129 -17.84 -30.16 -10.72
CA PHE A 129 -18.70 -31.33 -10.47
C PHE A 129 -20.04 -31.26 -11.22
N ASN A 130 -20.20 -30.34 -12.18
CA ASN A 130 -21.40 -30.16 -12.99
C ASN A 130 -22.65 -29.79 -12.17
N ILE A 131 -22.47 -29.22 -10.98
CA ILE A 131 -23.55 -28.65 -10.19
C ILE A 131 -23.97 -27.34 -10.84
N TRP A 132 -25.25 -27.22 -11.18
CA TRP A 132 -25.79 -26.03 -11.81
C TRP A 132 -25.82 -24.87 -10.82
N ILE A 133 -24.95 -23.87 -11.05
CA ILE A 133 -24.95 -22.60 -10.33
C ILE A 133 -25.38 -21.53 -11.34
N PRO A 134 -26.41 -20.72 -11.03
CA PRO A 134 -26.80 -19.62 -11.90
C PRO A 134 -25.61 -18.70 -12.16
N TYR A 135 -25.37 -18.37 -13.43
CA TYR A 135 -24.26 -17.50 -13.84
C TYR A 135 -24.22 -16.20 -13.03
N ALA A 136 -25.39 -15.59 -12.79
CA ALA A 136 -25.52 -14.37 -11.99
C ALA A 136 -25.02 -14.53 -10.54
N VAL A 137 -25.20 -15.69 -9.91
CA VAL A 137 -24.72 -15.94 -8.54
C VAL A 137 -23.20 -16.10 -8.53
N ASN A 138 -22.66 -16.82 -9.52
CA ASN A 138 -21.21 -16.97 -9.67
C ASN A 138 -20.54 -15.62 -9.95
N GLU A 139 -21.09 -14.81 -10.85
CA GLU A 139 -20.58 -13.48 -11.19
C GLU A 139 -20.66 -12.51 -10.00
N MET A 140 -21.79 -12.50 -9.28
CA MET A 140 -21.96 -11.67 -8.09
C MET A 140 -20.93 -12.01 -7.00
N ILE A 141 -20.66 -13.30 -6.78
CA ILE A 141 -19.72 -13.71 -5.74
C ILE A 141 -18.27 -13.50 -6.18
N SER A 142 -17.90 -13.89 -7.40
CA SER A 142 -16.51 -13.84 -7.88
C SER A 142 -16.06 -12.43 -8.30
N ARG A 143 -16.97 -11.54 -8.69
CA ARG A 143 -16.63 -10.20 -9.19
C ARG A 143 -17.18 -9.08 -8.32
N ASP A 144 -18.48 -9.06 -8.07
CA ASP A 144 -19.12 -7.88 -7.47
C ASP A 144 -18.89 -7.80 -5.95
N LEU A 145 -18.90 -8.93 -5.25
CA LEU A 145 -18.71 -9.01 -3.80
C LEU A 145 -17.33 -8.50 -3.33
N PRO A 146 -16.18 -8.95 -3.89
CA PRO A 146 -14.88 -8.41 -3.49
C PRO A 146 -14.76 -6.93 -3.84
N GLN A 147 -15.27 -6.47 -4.99
CA GLN A 147 -15.29 -5.05 -5.35
C GLN A 147 -16.07 -4.21 -4.33
N LEU A 148 -17.22 -4.70 -3.87
CA LEU A 148 -18.03 -4.04 -2.83
C LEU A 148 -17.30 -3.98 -1.49
N ILE A 149 -16.66 -5.09 -1.07
CA ILE A 149 -15.85 -5.13 0.16
C ILE A 149 -14.74 -4.06 0.09
N VAL A 150 -13.98 -3.99 -1.01
CA VAL A 150 -12.91 -3.00 -1.14
C VAL A 150 -13.48 -1.58 -1.20
N ALA A 151 -14.58 -1.34 -1.91
CA ALA A 151 -15.24 -0.03 -1.93
C ALA A 151 -15.65 0.41 -0.52
N CYS A 152 -16.26 -0.47 0.27
CA CYS A 152 -16.59 -0.20 1.67
C CYS A 152 -15.35 0.10 2.51
N LEU A 153 -14.25 -0.64 2.32
CA LEU A 153 -12.98 -0.39 3.02
C LEU A 153 -12.38 0.97 2.65
N VAL A 154 -12.38 1.34 1.37
CA VAL A 154 -11.88 2.63 0.89
C VAL A 154 -12.71 3.79 1.47
N ILE A 155 -14.04 3.69 1.43
CA ILE A 155 -14.94 4.70 2.02
C ILE A 155 -14.71 4.81 3.52
N TRP A 156 -14.64 3.69 4.23
CA TRP A 156 -14.37 3.66 5.67
C TRP A 156 -13.02 4.31 6.00
N PHE A 157 -11.98 4.01 5.22
CA PHE A 157 -10.66 4.58 5.39
C PHE A 157 -10.65 6.09 5.12
N GLY A 158 -11.33 6.54 4.06
CA GLY A 158 -11.49 7.96 3.75
C GLY A 158 -12.20 8.74 4.85
N ILE A 159 -13.32 8.22 5.38
CA ILE A 159 -14.05 8.83 6.51
C ILE A 159 -13.16 8.91 7.74
N ARG A 160 -12.39 7.87 8.02
CA ARG A 160 -11.49 7.82 9.17
C ARG A 160 -10.35 8.83 9.05
N LEU A 161 -9.77 9.02 7.86
CA LEU A 161 -8.71 10.00 7.60
C LEU A 161 -9.21 11.44 7.85
N ILE A 162 -10.46 11.73 7.48
CA ILE A 162 -11.10 13.04 7.74
C ILE A 162 -11.32 13.26 9.25
N ARG A 163 -11.71 12.21 10.00
CA ARG A 163 -11.97 12.31 11.45
C ARG A 163 -10.69 12.47 12.28
N GLY A 164 -9.61 11.75 11.94
CA GLY A 164 -8.34 11.87 12.67
C GLY A 164 -7.81 13.30 12.68
N LYS A 165 -7.86 13.98 11.53
CA LYS A 165 -7.43 15.39 11.42
C LYS A 165 -8.25 16.35 12.29
N LYS A 166 -9.52 16.04 12.59
CA LYS A 166 -10.35 16.86 13.48
C LYS A 166 -9.99 16.65 14.95
N GLU A 167 -9.68 15.43 15.35
CA GLU A 167 -9.26 15.12 16.73
C GLU A 167 -7.92 15.79 17.06
N ASP A 168 -6.94 15.73 16.15
CA ASP A 168 -5.62 16.37 16.32
C ASP A 168 -5.73 17.90 16.46
N LEU A 169 -6.54 18.55 15.61
CA LEU A 169 -6.80 20.00 15.71
C LEU A 169 -7.45 20.38 17.04
N THR A 170 -8.34 19.53 17.57
CA THR A 170 -9.04 19.81 18.83
C THR A 170 -8.14 19.59 20.05
N GLU A 171 -7.20 18.64 19.99
CA GLU A 171 -6.17 18.44 21.03
C GLU A 171 -5.16 19.61 21.08
N ASP A 172 -4.70 20.08 19.91
CA ASP A 172 -3.78 21.21 19.82
C ASP A 172 -4.44 22.51 20.32
N GLU A 173 -5.72 22.74 19.97
CA GLU A 173 -6.50 23.86 20.50
C GLU A 173 -6.67 23.78 22.03
N ARG A 174 -6.95 22.60 22.59
CA ARG A 174 -7.04 22.42 24.05
C ARG A 174 -5.71 22.72 24.74
N LYS A 175 -4.59 22.18 24.27
CA LYS A 175 -3.27 22.44 24.86
C LYS A 175 -2.87 23.91 24.79
N TYR A 176 -3.25 24.59 23.70
CA TYR A 176 -3.01 26.02 23.55
C TYR A 176 -3.84 26.86 24.54
N LEU A 177 -5.08 26.45 24.84
CA LEU A 177 -5.92 27.12 25.83
C LEU A 177 -5.45 26.85 27.26
N GLU A 178 -5.12 25.60 27.60
CA GLU A 178 -4.60 25.21 28.92
C GLU A 178 -3.26 25.92 29.26
N GLY A 179 -2.35 26.05 28.28
CA GLY A 179 -1.09 26.79 28.48
C GLY A 179 -1.23 28.32 28.53
N ARG A 180 -2.41 28.87 28.27
CA ARG A 180 -2.72 30.31 28.40
C ARG A 180 -3.25 30.64 29.80
N ASP A 181 -3.93 29.71 30.45
CA ASP A 181 -4.50 29.89 31.80
C ASP A 181 -3.46 29.71 32.93
N GLU A 182 -2.27 29.18 32.62
CA GLU A 182 -1.14 29.02 33.56
C GLU A 182 -0.17 30.21 33.62
N LYS A 183 -0.45 31.33 32.92
CA LYS A 183 0.36 32.57 32.93
C LYS A 183 -0.40 33.74 33.54
#